data_AF-A0A317FBP0-F1
#
_entry.id   AF-A0A317FBP0-F1
#
_cell.length_a   1.000
_cell.length_b   1.000
_cell.length_c   1.000
_cell.angle_alpha   90.00
_cell.angle_beta   90.00
_cell.angle_gamma   90.00
#
_symmetry.space_group_name_H-M   'P 1'
#
loop_
_entity.id
_entity.type
_entity.pdbx_description
1 polymer ?
#
loop_
_entity_poly.entity_id
_entity_poly.type
_entity_poly.pdbx_seq_one_letter_code
_entity_poly.pdbx_strand_id
1 'polypeptide(L)'
;MSEDVFPDSFGEMTHGPGPEDFANGAAALAAGLVREAQALAQSAAALHAATAAGPEGAGDVRRARLALHAGGEAALRAALALDAAAMLGANQKAAELAPRLAEAAKRAGLPAATIAPLLRAAALDFRTDDAAARIAASTLAAELCARLAGQD
;
A
#
# COMPACT_ATOMS: atom_id res chain seq x y z
N MET A 1 -13.04 44.43 -37.19
CA MET A 1 -13.93 43.26 -37.05
C MET A 1 -13.39 42.15 -37.92
N SER A 2 -12.68 41.22 -37.31
CA SER A 2 -12.58 39.81 -37.71
C SER A 2 -12.04 39.10 -36.46
N GLU A 3 -12.97 38.64 -35.65
CA GLU A 3 -12.74 37.85 -34.44
C GLU A 3 -12.12 36.49 -34.77
N ASP A 4 -11.36 36.00 -33.80
CA ASP A 4 -10.64 34.73 -33.77
C ASP A 4 -11.54 33.54 -34.15
N VAL A 5 -11.18 32.84 -35.23
CA VAL A 5 -11.74 31.54 -35.60
C VAL A 5 -10.73 30.45 -35.24
N PHE A 6 -10.53 30.26 -33.94
CA PHE A 6 -10.06 29.00 -33.37
C PHE A 6 -10.86 28.77 -32.08
N PRO A 7 -12.02 28.09 -32.14
CA PRO A 7 -12.71 27.71 -30.91
C PRO A 7 -11.79 26.80 -30.09
N ASP A 8 -11.76 27.05 -28.78
CA ASP A 8 -11.03 26.36 -27.72
C ASP A 8 -11.28 24.84 -27.68
N SER A 9 -10.86 24.10 -28.71
CA SER A 9 -10.90 22.64 -28.77
C SER A 9 -9.80 21.98 -27.89
N PHE A 10 -9.18 22.75 -27.00
CA PHE A 10 -8.25 22.30 -25.96
C PHE A 10 -8.76 22.60 -24.54
N GLY A 11 -9.92 23.27 -24.38
CA GLY A 11 -10.48 23.61 -23.07
C GLY A 11 -11.21 22.47 -22.34
N GLU A 12 -11.48 21.35 -23.02
CA GLU A 12 -12.33 20.26 -22.49
C GLU A 12 -11.57 19.00 -22.05
N MET A 13 -10.23 18.95 -22.21
CA MET A 13 -9.40 17.80 -21.79
C MET A 13 -8.76 17.95 -20.40
N THR A 14 -9.40 18.65 -19.48
CA THR A 14 -8.95 18.78 -18.08
C THR A 14 -9.96 18.24 -17.07
N HIS A 15 -10.73 17.22 -17.42
CA HIS A 15 -11.49 16.46 -16.42
C HIS A 15 -10.54 15.49 -15.72
N GLY A 16 -9.98 15.92 -14.58
CA GLY A 16 -9.27 15.03 -13.65
C GLY A 16 -10.22 13.96 -13.07
N PRO A 17 -9.68 12.99 -12.31
CA PRO A 17 -10.48 11.91 -11.75
C PRO A 17 -11.63 12.46 -10.89
N GLY A 18 -12.83 11.93 -11.14
CA GLY A 18 -14.02 12.22 -10.36
C GLY A 18 -14.06 11.46 -9.03
N PRO A 19 -15.05 11.75 -8.16
CA PRO A 19 -15.18 11.07 -6.86
C PRO A 19 -15.33 9.54 -6.98
N GLU A 20 -15.98 9.05 -8.03
CA GLU A 20 -16.12 7.62 -8.33
C GLU A 20 -14.75 6.98 -8.64
N ASP A 21 -13.90 7.66 -9.41
CA ASP A 21 -12.55 7.19 -9.74
C ASP A 21 -11.68 7.09 -8.48
N PHE A 22 -11.84 8.00 -7.52
CA PHE A 22 -11.17 7.91 -6.22
C PHE A 22 -11.67 6.75 -5.36
N ALA A 23 -12.97 6.45 -5.38
CA ALA A 23 -13.50 5.28 -4.69
C ALA A 23 -12.99 3.97 -5.32
N ASN A 24 -13.02 3.89 -6.66
CA ASN A 24 -12.48 2.75 -7.41
C ASN A 24 -10.97 2.61 -7.20
N GLY A 25 -10.25 3.74 -7.20
CA GLY A 25 -8.82 3.81 -6.91
C GLY A 25 -8.48 3.33 -5.50
N ALA A 26 -9.23 3.75 -4.49
CA ALA A 26 -9.06 3.30 -3.10
C ALA A 26 -9.35 1.80 -2.95
N ALA A 27 -10.41 1.30 -3.58
CA ALA A 27 -10.76 -0.13 -3.55
C ALA A 27 -9.66 -0.99 -4.18
N ALA A 28 -9.13 -0.58 -5.33
CA ALA A 28 -8.08 -1.34 -5.99
C ALA A 28 -6.69 -1.19 -5.31
N LEU A 29 -6.40 -0.07 -4.64
CA LEU A 29 -5.28 0.04 -3.71
C LEU A 29 -5.42 -0.92 -2.53
N ALA A 30 -6.60 -1.00 -1.91
CA ALA A 30 -6.87 -1.93 -0.83
C ALA A 30 -6.67 -3.38 -1.30
N ALA A 31 -7.14 -3.72 -2.50
CA ALA A 31 -6.90 -5.04 -3.09
C ALA A 31 -5.40 -5.32 -3.34
N GLY A 32 -4.63 -4.31 -3.77
CA GLY A 32 -3.17 -4.41 -3.91
C GLY A 32 -2.48 -4.68 -2.58
N LEU A 33 -2.88 -3.97 -1.51
CA LEU A 33 -2.36 -4.20 -0.16
C LEU A 33 -2.69 -5.59 0.38
N VAL A 34 -3.89 -6.12 0.08
CA VAL A 34 -4.25 -7.50 0.44
C VAL A 34 -3.33 -8.51 -0.24
N ARG A 35 -2.99 -8.31 -1.52
CA ARG A 35 -2.04 -9.18 -2.23
C ARG A 35 -0.63 -9.10 -1.65
N GLU A 36 -0.17 -7.90 -1.33
CA GLU A 36 1.13 -7.69 -0.66
C GLU A 36 1.16 -8.39 0.71
N ALA A 37 0.08 -8.26 1.49
CA ALA A 37 -0.07 -8.95 2.77
C ALA A 37 -0.01 -10.48 2.61
N GLN A 38 -0.64 -11.03 1.57
CA GLN A 38 -0.57 -12.46 1.27
C GLN A 38 0.86 -12.90 0.93
N ALA A 39 1.59 -12.12 0.11
CA ALA A 39 2.98 -12.43 -0.25
C ALA A 39 3.92 -12.41 0.98
N LEU A 40 3.73 -11.43 1.87
CA LEU A 40 4.46 -11.32 3.13
C LEU A 40 4.11 -12.48 4.09
N ALA A 41 2.83 -12.83 4.21
CA ALA A 41 2.40 -13.95 5.03
C ALA A 41 2.94 -15.30 4.52
N GLN A 42 2.96 -15.51 3.21
CA GLN A 42 3.59 -16.68 2.59
C GLN A 42 5.09 -16.74 2.87
N SER A 43 5.78 -15.60 2.77
CA SER A 43 7.21 -15.49 3.10
C SER A 43 7.48 -15.81 4.57
N ALA A 44 6.65 -15.30 5.48
CA ALA A 44 6.74 -15.60 6.92
C ALA A 44 6.53 -17.10 7.20
N ALA A 45 5.52 -17.70 6.56
CA ALA A 45 5.25 -19.14 6.69
C ALA A 45 6.41 -20.01 6.16
N ALA A 46 6.98 -19.64 5.00
CA ALA A 46 8.12 -20.34 4.41
C ALA A 46 9.37 -20.27 5.31
N LEU A 47 9.65 -19.09 5.87
CA LEU A 47 10.74 -18.91 6.84
C LEU A 47 10.52 -19.73 8.11
N HIS A 48 9.29 -19.78 8.62
CA HIS A 48 8.96 -20.60 9.77
C HIS A 48 9.13 -22.10 9.48
N ALA A 49 8.62 -22.57 8.34
CA ALA A 49 8.78 -23.97 7.90
C ALA A 49 10.25 -24.37 7.72
N ALA A 50 11.08 -23.47 7.19
CA ALA A 50 12.53 -23.69 7.06
C ALA A 50 13.24 -23.89 8.41
N THR A 51 12.67 -23.38 9.51
CA THR A 51 13.19 -23.61 10.88
C THR A 51 12.64 -24.86 11.57
N ALA A 52 11.59 -25.49 11.02
CA ALA A 52 10.95 -26.68 11.57
C ALA A 52 11.53 -28.00 11.04
N ALA A 53 12.32 -27.97 9.95
CA ALA A 53 13.04 -29.14 9.44
C ALA A 53 14.06 -29.63 10.50
N GLY A 54 13.89 -30.88 10.94
CA GLY A 54 14.47 -31.45 12.17
C GLY A 54 16.01 -31.62 12.24
N PRO A 55 16.50 -32.49 13.13
CA PRO A 55 17.87 -32.46 13.67
C PRO A 55 19.03 -32.64 12.67
N GLU A 56 18.76 -33.04 11.42
CA GLU A 56 19.78 -33.07 10.35
C GLU A 56 20.11 -31.66 9.80
N GLY A 57 19.25 -30.66 10.07
CA GLY A 57 19.48 -29.24 9.77
C GLY A 57 19.95 -28.41 10.98
N ALA A 58 20.28 -29.05 12.11
CA ALA A 58 20.57 -28.40 13.40
C ALA A 58 21.84 -27.54 13.46
N GLY A 59 22.54 -27.35 12.34
CA GLY A 59 23.90 -26.79 12.34
C GLY A 59 23.98 -25.29 12.65
N ASP A 60 22.93 -24.50 12.42
CA ASP A 60 23.05 -23.05 12.47
C ASP A 60 21.91 -22.36 13.23
N VAL A 61 22.05 -22.36 14.57
CA VAL A 61 21.18 -21.60 15.49
C VAL A 61 21.10 -20.11 15.11
N ARG A 62 22.18 -19.54 14.56
CA ARG A 62 22.18 -18.14 14.11
C ARG A 62 21.26 -17.98 12.90
N ARG A 63 21.35 -18.87 11.91
CA ARG A 63 20.44 -18.89 10.75
C ARG A 63 18.98 -19.09 11.17
N ALA A 64 18.70 -20.00 12.09
CA ALA A 64 17.34 -20.22 12.59
C ALA A 64 16.78 -18.96 13.28
N ARG A 65 17.58 -18.29 14.13
CA ARG A 65 17.19 -17.01 14.75
C ARG A 65 16.93 -15.91 13.72
N LEU A 66 17.78 -15.80 12.71
CA LEU A 66 17.60 -14.82 11.63
C LEU A 66 16.33 -15.10 10.83
N ALA A 67 16.04 -16.36 10.51
CA ALA A 67 14.82 -16.75 9.81
C ALA A 67 13.55 -16.45 10.63
N LEU A 68 13.55 -16.74 11.93
CA LEU A 68 12.44 -16.40 12.82
C LEU A 68 12.24 -14.89 12.94
N HIS A 69 13.31 -14.12 13.05
CA HIS A 69 13.25 -12.66 13.09
C HIS A 69 12.66 -12.08 11.79
N ALA A 70 13.21 -12.49 10.65
CA ALA A 70 12.72 -12.05 9.34
C ALA A 70 11.25 -12.47 9.10
N GLY A 71 10.88 -13.68 9.54
CA GLY A 71 9.49 -14.15 9.46
C GLY A 71 8.55 -13.32 10.32
N GLY A 72 8.97 -12.95 11.53
CA GLY A 72 8.23 -12.04 12.41
C GLY A 72 8.04 -10.65 11.79
N GLU A 73 9.09 -10.07 11.22
CA GLU A 73 8.98 -8.78 10.52
C GLU A 73 8.02 -8.84 9.32
N ALA A 74 8.10 -9.91 8.52
CA ALA A 74 7.19 -10.12 7.40
C ALA A 74 5.73 -10.25 7.88
N ALA A 75 5.49 -10.98 8.97
CA ALA A 75 4.15 -11.11 9.55
C ALA A 75 3.61 -9.77 10.08
N LEU A 76 4.43 -8.95 10.74
CA LEU A 76 4.02 -7.62 11.21
C LEU A 76 3.68 -6.68 10.04
N ARG A 77 4.49 -6.69 8.98
CA ARG A 77 4.20 -5.91 7.76
C ARG A 77 2.94 -6.41 7.06
N ALA A 78 2.69 -7.72 7.04
CA ALA A 78 1.46 -8.29 6.49
C ALA A 78 0.22 -7.81 7.27
N ALA A 79 0.29 -7.83 8.61
CA ALA A 79 -0.79 -7.32 9.46
C ALA A 79 -1.04 -5.82 9.23
N LEU A 80 0.03 -5.02 9.14
CA LEU A 80 -0.07 -3.59 8.86
C LEU A 80 -0.67 -3.29 7.46
N ALA A 81 -0.32 -4.09 6.46
CA ALA A 81 -0.91 -3.99 5.12
C ALA A 81 -2.42 -4.30 5.13
N LEU A 82 -2.86 -5.28 5.91
CA LEU A 82 -4.30 -5.59 6.07
C LEU A 82 -5.04 -4.48 6.81
N ASP A 83 -4.47 -3.93 7.88
CA ASP A 83 -5.03 -2.77 8.57
C ASP A 83 -5.19 -1.58 7.61
N ALA A 84 -4.17 -1.31 6.79
CA ALA A 84 -4.22 -0.24 5.79
C ALA A 84 -5.29 -0.49 4.71
N ALA A 85 -5.42 -1.73 4.23
CA ALA A 85 -6.45 -2.12 3.27
C ALA A 85 -7.86 -1.93 3.84
N ALA A 86 -8.09 -2.35 5.10
CA ALA A 86 -9.36 -2.19 5.77
C ALA A 86 -9.74 -0.71 5.95
N MET A 87 -8.77 0.16 6.25
CA MET A 87 -9.01 1.60 6.38
C MET A 87 -9.34 2.27 5.04
N LEU A 88 -8.69 1.87 3.95
CA LEU A 88 -8.98 2.37 2.60
C LEU A 88 -10.38 2.00 2.12
N GLY A 89 -10.87 0.80 2.47
CA GLY A 89 -12.24 0.36 2.14
C GLY A 89 -13.35 1.22 2.78
N ALA A 90 -13.02 2.09 3.74
CA ALA A 90 -13.96 3.00 4.38
C ALA A 90 -14.11 4.37 3.67
N ASN A 91 -13.49 4.58 2.49
CA ASN A 91 -13.59 5.80 1.67
C ASN A 91 -13.33 7.11 2.43
N GLN A 92 -12.37 7.11 3.36
CA GLN A 92 -11.94 8.30 4.09
C GLN A 92 -10.95 9.14 3.27
N LYS A 93 -10.88 10.44 3.57
CA LYS A 93 -9.89 11.34 2.96
C LYS A 93 -8.47 11.00 3.44
N ALA A 94 -7.46 11.21 2.60
CA ALA A 94 -6.06 10.94 2.93
C ALA A 94 -5.59 11.64 4.23
N ALA A 95 -6.08 12.86 4.49
CA ALA A 95 -5.80 13.62 5.71
C ALA A 95 -6.29 12.92 6.99
N GLU A 96 -7.39 12.18 6.93
CA GLU A 96 -7.97 11.45 8.05
C GLU A 96 -7.34 10.05 8.18
N LEU A 97 -6.95 9.45 7.06
CA LEU A 97 -6.32 8.14 7.00
C LEU A 97 -4.88 8.13 7.52
N ALA A 98 -4.07 9.12 7.15
CA ALA A 98 -2.65 9.18 7.50
C ALA A 98 -2.36 9.03 9.02
N PRO A 99 -3.00 9.78 9.94
CA PRO A 99 -2.75 9.62 11.37
C PRO A 99 -3.20 8.24 11.90
N ARG A 100 -4.27 7.66 11.34
CA ARG A 100 -4.75 6.33 11.74
C ARG A 100 -3.79 5.22 11.31
N LEU A 101 -3.22 5.36 10.11
CA LEU A 101 -2.18 4.48 9.59
C LEU A 101 -0.90 4.58 10.43
N ALA A 102 -0.48 5.80 10.78
CA ALA A 102 0.66 6.01 11.68
C ALA A 102 0.45 5.35 13.05
N GLU A 103 -0.74 5.52 13.66
CA GLU A 103 -1.08 4.85 14.91
C GLU A 103 -1.17 3.31 14.78
N ALA A 104 -1.63 2.78 13.64
CA ALA A 104 -1.59 1.34 13.38
C ALA A 104 -0.15 0.81 13.30
N ALA A 105 0.75 1.49 12.59
CA ALA A 105 2.17 1.13 12.56
C ALA A 105 2.79 1.17 13.96
N LYS A 106 2.51 2.23 14.73
CA LYS A 106 2.98 2.38 16.11
C LYS A 106 2.50 1.24 17.02
N ARG A 107 1.23 0.83 16.94
CA ARG A 107 0.70 -0.34 17.68
C ARG A 107 1.40 -1.64 17.30
N ALA A 108 1.85 -1.76 16.05
CA ALA A 108 2.64 -2.88 15.56
C ALA A 108 4.15 -2.76 15.87
N GLY A 109 4.59 -1.69 16.54
CA GLY A 109 6.01 -1.44 16.83
C GLY A 109 6.84 -1.06 15.61
N LEU A 110 6.20 -0.61 14.52
CA LEU A 110 6.84 -0.24 13.26
C LEU A 110 6.80 1.28 13.08
N PRO A 111 7.82 1.89 12.45
CA PRO A 111 7.76 3.31 12.07
C PRO A 111 6.72 3.52 10.97
N ALA A 112 6.06 4.69 10.97
CA ALA A 112 5.03 5.02 9.98
C ALA A 112 5.57 4.97 8.54
N ALA A 113 6.85 5.31 8.36
CA ALA A 113 7.58 5.17 7.10
C ALA A 113 7.52 3.75 6.47
N THR A 114 7.26 2.70 7.27
CA THR A 114 7.11 1.31 6.79
C THR A 114 5.92 1.13 5.84
N ILE A 115 4.90 2.00 5.94
CA ILE A 115 3.67 1.89 5.14
C ILE A 115 3.89 2.41 3.72
N ALA A 116 4.74 3.41 3.54
CA ALA A 116 4.98 4.06 2.25
C ALA A 116 5.41 3.08 1.13
N PRO A 117 6.37 2.14 1.32
CA PRO A 117 6.70 1.16 0.29
C PRO A 117 5.53 0.22 -0.04
N LEU A 118 4.68 -0.14 0.93
CA LEU A 118 3.51 -1.00 0.71
C LEU A 118 2.46 -0.29 -0.16
N LEU A 119 2.20 0.99 0.11
CA LEU A 119 1.28 1.81 -0.69
C LEU A 119 1.79 2.00 -2.12
N ARG A 120 3.09 2.24 -2.29
CA ARG A 120 3.70 2.37 -3.62
C ARG A 120 3.63 1.06 -4.41
N ALA A 121 3.92 -0.08 -3.77
CA ALA A 121 3.81 -1.39 -4.39
C ALA A 121 2.35 -1.67 -4.83
N ALA A 122 1.38 -1.38 -3.96
CA ALA A 122 -0.04 -1.54 -4.28
C ALA A 122 -0.51 -0.63 -5.43
N ALA A 123 0.00 0.61 -5.51
CA ALA A 123 -0.30 1.53 -6.60
C ALA A 123 0.33 1.08 -7.94
N LEU A 124 1.46 0.38 -7.91
CA LEU A 124 2.12 -0.15 -9.11
C LEU A 124 1.48 -1.44 -9.62
N ASP A 125 1.00 -2.33 -8.75
CA ASP A 125 0.27 -3.56 -9.11
C ASP A 125 -1.23 -3.28 -9.43
N PHE A 126 -1.55 -2.05 -9.80
CA PHE A 126 -2.91 -1.62 -10.09
C PHE A 126 -3.38 -2.11 -11.46
N ARG A 127 -4.09 -3.24 -11.46
CA ARG A 127 -4.62 -3.92 -12.65
C ARG A 127 -6.08 -3.52 -12.92
N THR A 128 -6.29 -2.35 -13.47
CA THR A 128 -7.57 -1.95 -14.07
C THR A 128 -7.32 -1.33 -15.45
N ASP A 129 -8.30 -1.46 -16.34
CA ASP A 129 -8.29 -0.81 -17.66
C ASP A 129 -8.72 0.67 -17.59
N ASP A 130 -9.26 1.10 -16.44
CA ASP A 130 -9.66 2.47 -16.18
C ASP A 130 -8.45 3.37 -15.82
N ALA A 131 -8.10 4.25 -16.75
CA ALA A 131 -7.02 5.21 -16.58
C ALA A 131 -7.30 6.24 -15.47
N ALA A 132 -8.55 6.67 -15.29
CA ALA A 132 -8.92 7.66 -14.29
C ALA A 132 -8.78 7.08 -12.88
N ALA A 133 -9.26 5.86 -12.66
CA ALA A 133 -9.06 5.16 -11.39
C ALA A 133 -7.57 4.90 -11.08
N ARG A 134 -6.72 4.65 -12.10
CA ARG A 134 -5.28 4.46 -11.91
C ARG A 134 -4.57 5.74 -11.49
N ILE A 135 -4.94 6.86 -12.10
CA ILE A 135 -4.45 8.18 -11.70
C ILE A 135 -4.91 8.47 -10.27
N ALA A 136 -6.20 8.27 -9.96
CA ALA A 136 -6.76 8.50 -8.63
C ALA A 136 -6.06 7.68 -7.54
N ALA A 137 -5.80 6.39 -7.79
CA ALA A 137 -5.03 5.51 -6.90
C ALA A 137 -3.60 6.02 -6.69
N SER A 138 -2.90 6.36 -7.77
CA SER A 138 -1.52 6.87 -7.69
C SER A 138 -1.45 8.19 -6.91
N THR A 139 -2.41 9.09 -7.16
CA THR A 139 -2.55 10.36 -6.44
C THR A 139 -2.82 10.14 -4.95
N LEU A 140 -3.77 9.26 -4.61
CA LEU A 140 -4.09 8.93 -3.23
C LEU A 140 -2.89 8.32 -2.50
N ALA A 141 -2.19 7.37 -3.12
CA ALA A 141 -0.99 6.75 -2.56
C ALA A 141 0.13 7.77 -2.34
N ALA A 142 0.36 8.67 -3.30
CA ALA A 142 1.35 9.74 -3.19
C ALA A 142 1.02 10.71 -2.04
N GLU A 143 -0.24 11.13 -1.92
CA GLU A 143 -0.69 12.02 -0.86
C GLU A 143 -0.52 11.36 0.52
N LEU A 144 -0.93 10.10 0.67
CA LEU A 144 -0.74 9.34 1.91
C LEU A 144 0.75 9.23 2.26
N CYS A 145 1.61 8.90 1.30
CA CYS A 145 3.05 8.82 1.53
C CYS A 145 3.65 10.16 1.98
N ALA A 146 3.25 11.27 1.36
CA ALA A 146 3.72 12.60 1.73
C ALA A 146 3.30 12.98 3.15
N ARG A 147 2.06 12.64 3.53
CA ARG A 147 1.54 12.90 4.88
C ARG A 147 2.24 12.03 5.93
N LEU A 148 2.43 10.74 5.66
CA LEU A 148 3.11 9.81 6.56
C LEU A 148 4.57 10.22 6.81
N ALA A 149 5.26 10.76 5.81
CA ALA A 149 6.62 11.29 5.97
C ALA A 149 6.70 12.52 6.92
N GLY A 150 5.58 13.21 7.14
CA GLY A 150 5.46 14.29 8.11
C GLY A 150 4.92 13.87 9.47
N GLN A 151 4.79 12.57 9.75
CA GLN A 151 4.32 12.03 11.04
C GLN A 151 5.44 11.44 11.91
N ASP A 152 6.69 11.51 11.44
CA ASP A 152 7.89 11.04 12.16
C ASP A 152 8.49 12.14 13.06
#